data_AF-A0A7V9EVY1-F1
#
_entry.id   AF-A0A7V9EVY1-F1
#
_cell.length_a   1.000
_cell.length_b   1.000
_cell.length_c   1.000
_cell.angle_alpha   90.00
_cell.angle_beta   90.00
_cell.angle_gamma   90.00
#
_symmetry.space_group_name_H-M   'P 1'
#
loop_
_entity.id
_entity.type
_entity.pdbx_description
1 polymer ?
#
loop_
_entity_poly.entity_id
_entity_poly.type
_entity_poly.pdbx_seq_one_letter_code
_entity_poly.pdbx_strand_id
1 'polypeptide(L)'
;MNGRSEAEVRLALRDWVRTHATVEVPETFDDHTSLIPTRYLTSLQIADLLLYVEELRGKCLDVASLRPGVFRDIDTVYATFLADGE
;
A
#
# COMPACT_ATOMS: atom_id res chain seq x y z
N MET A 1 19.94 2.96 -3.43
CA MET A 1 19.44 3.04 -2.04
C MET A 1 18.81 4.41 -1.88
N ASN A 2 17.50 4.56 -2.01
CA ASN A 2 16.85 5.79 -1.58
C ASN A 2 16.32 5.55 -0.18
N GLY A 3 16.99 6.14 0.80
CA GLY A 3 16.48 6.26 2.17
C GLY A 3 15.27 7.19 2.17
N ARG A 4 14.11 6.63 1.84
CA ARG A 4 12.83 7.31 2.01
C ARG A 4 12.43 7.17 3.47
N SER A 5 12.04 8.27 4.08
CA SER A 5 11.50 8.30 5.44
C SER A 5 10.14 7.59 5.46
N GLU A 6 9.72 7.06 6.62
CA GLU A 6 8.39 6.46 6.80
C GLU A 6 7.27 7.35 6.23
N ALA A 7 7.32 8.66 6.52
CA ALA A 7 6.34 9.62 6.06
C ALA A 7 6.28 9.73 4.52
N GLU A 8 7.42 9.64 3.84
CA GLU A 8 7.49 9.70 2.38
C GLU A 8 6.90 8.43 1.75
N VAL A 9 7.17 7.27 2.34
CA VAL A 9 6.61 5.99 1.90
C VAL A 9 5.09 5.97 2.07
N ARG A 10 4.60 6.39 3.24
CA ARG A 10 3.15 6.50 3.50
C ARG A 10 2.48 7.49 2.57
N LEU A 11 3.09 8.65 2.31
CA LEU A 11 2.57 9.62 1.35
C LEU A 11 2.48 9.03 -0.06
N ALA A 12 3.52 8.30 -0.49
CA ALA A 12 3.55 7.65 -1.79
C ALA A 12 2.45 6.58 -1.94
N LEU A 13 2.21 5.77 -0.89
CA LEU A 13 1.10 4.81 -0.86
C LEU A 13 -0.27 5.51 -0.93
N ARG A 14 -0.48 6.60 -0.18
CA ARG A 14 -1.72 7.38 -0.23
C ARG A 14 -1.99 7.96 -1.61
N ASP A 15 -0.96 8.55 -2.23
CA ASP A 15 -1.04 9.12 -3.57
C ASP A 15 -1.38 8.02 -4.59
N TRP A 16 -0.68 6.89 -4.52
CA TRP A 16 -0.93 5.75 -5.39
C TRP A 16 -2.38 5.25 -5.30
N VAL A 17 -2.92 5.11 -4.07
CA VAL A 17 -4.32 4.71 -3.87
C VAL A 17 -5.28 5.74 -4.47
N ARG A 18 -5.03 7.05 -4.28
CA ARG A 18 -5.89 8.11 -4.86
C ARG A 18 -5.86 8.09 -6.39
N THR A 19 -4.71 7.83 -7.01
CA THR A 19 -4.59 7.75 -8.46
C THR A 19 -5.24 6.51 -9.04
N HIS A 20 -5.15 5.38 -8.35
CA HIS A 20 -5.60 4.09 -8.88
C HIS A 20 -6.96 3.64 -8.36
N ALA A 21 -7.58 4.32 -7.40
CA ALA A 21 -8.86 3.90 -6.84
C ALA A 21 -9.98 3.84 -7.90
N THR A 22 -10.91 2.89 -7.74
CA THR A 22 -12.08 2.81 -8.64
C THR A 22 -13.15 3.87 -8.36
N VAL A 23 -13.10 4.48 -7.18
CA VAL A 23 -14.05 5.48 -6.71
C VAL A 23 -13.31 6.68 -6.15
N GLU A 24 -14.00 7.81 -6.06
CA GLU A 24 -13.44 9.02 -5.48
C GLU A 24 -13.02 8.77 -4.02
N VAL A 25 -11.76 9.12 -3.72
CA VAL A 25 -11.17 8.99 -2.39
C VAL A 25 -11.37 10.31 -1.64
N PRO A 26 -12.12 10.32 -0.52
CA PRO A 26 -12.43 11.55 0.20
C PRO A 26 -11.19 12.17 0.84
N GLU A 27 -11.26 13.45 1.21
CA GLU A 27 -10.19 14.13 1.94
C GLU A 27 -9.91 13.50 3.31
N THR A 28 -10.91 12.85 3.91
CA THR A 28 -10.80 12.12 5.19
C THR A 28 -10.09 10.76 5.08
N PHE A 29 -9.66 10.35 3.88
CA PHE A 29 -8.91 9.11 3.69
C PHE A 29 -7.56 9.16 4.39
N ASP A 30 -7.30 8.16 5.23
CA ASP A 30 -6.10 8.03 6.06
C ASP A 30 -5.49 6.62 5.97
N ASP A 31 -4.39 6.39 6.69
CA ASP A 31 -3.66 5.12 6.64
C ASP A 31 -4.39 3.92 7.24
N HIS A 32 -5.45 4.16 8.03
CA HIS A 32 -6.26 3.13 8.68
C HIS A 32 -7.55 2.86 7.91
N THR A 33 -7.80 3.62 6.84
CA THR A 33 -8.98 3.47 6.01
C THR A 33 -8.93 2.13 5.29
N SER A 34 -9.98 1.33 5.48
CA SER A 34 -10.08 0.04 4.79
C SER A 34 -10.17 0.23 3.28
N LEU A 35 -9.38 -0.50 2.49
CA LEU A 35 -9.23 -0.34 1.03
C LEU A 35 -10.18 -1.23 0.22
N ILE A 36 -10.44 -2.45 0.71
CA ILE A 36 -11.24 -3.46 0.01
C ILE A 36 -12.76 -3.30 0.27
N PRO A 37 -13.25 -3.27 1.53
CA PRO A 37 -14.70 -3.22 1.79
C PRO A 37 -15.36 -1.91 1.32
N THR A 38 -14.59 -0.83 1.24
CA THR A 38 -14.96 0.48 0.67
C THR A 38 -14.89 0.51 -0.86
N ARG A 39 -14.37 -0.55 -1.49
CA ARG A 39 -14.12 -0.70 -2.93
C ARG A 39 -13.15 0.32 -3.52
N TYR A 40 -12.27 0.93 -2.72
CA TYR A 40 -11.19 1.74 -3.30
C TYR A 40 -10.33 0.89 -4.23
N LEU A 41 -9.96 -0.32 -3.79
CA LEU A 41 -9.17 -1.26 -4.58
C LEU A 41 -9.93 -2.57 -4.84
N THR A 42 -9.79 -3.06 -6.07
CA THR A 42 -10.24 -4.38 -6.56
C THR A 42 -9.07 -5.34 -6.63
N SER A 43 -9.32 -6.64 -6.83
CA SER A 43 -8.26 -7.64 -6.98
C SER A 43 -7.22 -7.31 -8.06
N LEU A 44 -7.62 -6.58 -9.11
CA LEU A 44 -6.70 -6.13 -10.15
C LEU A 44 -5.73 -5.07 -9.60
N GLN A 45 -6.26 -4.02 -8.96
CA GLN A 45 -5.44 -2.98 -8.35
C GLN A 45 -4.59 -3.52 -7.18
N ILE A 46 -5.02 -4.58 -6.50
CA ILE A 46 -4.16 -5.24 -5.50
C ILE A 46 -2.91 -5.84 -6.15
N ALA A 47 -3.03 -6.41 -7.35
CA ALA A 47 -1.86 -6.90 -8.09
C ALA A 47 -0.93 -5.74 -8.52
N ASP A 48 -1.49 -4.60 -8.93
CA ASP A 48 -0.69 -3.42 -9.27
C ASP A 48 -0.02 -2.80 -8.02
N LEU A 49 -0.73 -2.78 -6.89
CA LEU A 49 -0.19 -2.29 -5.61
C LEU A 49 0.99 -3.16 -5.14
N LEU A 50 0.92 -4.47 -5.35
CA LEU A 50 2.01 -5.40 -5.05
C LEU A 50 3.30 -5.02 -5.79
N LEU A 51 3.19 -4.79 -7.10
CA LEU A 51 4.31 -4.38 -7.93
C LEU A 51 4.85 -3.02 -7.46
N TYR A 52 3.97 -2.07 -7.15
CA TYR A 52 4.38 -0.77 -6.64
C TYR A 52 5.13 -0.85 -5.30
N VAL A 53 4.68 -1.72 -4.39
CA VAL A 53 5.37 -1.95 -3.11
C VAL A 53 6.75 -2.58 -3.35
N GLU A 54 6.90 -3.50 -4.29
CA GLU A 54 8.21 -4.05 -4.69
C GLU A 54 9.15 -2.96 -5.22
N GLU A 55 8.63 -2.04 -6.04
CA GLU A 55 9.37 -0.89 -6.55
C GLU A 55 9.79 0.07 -5.42
N LEU A 56 8.89 0.35 -4.47
CA LEU A 56 9.20 1.18 -3.30
C LEU A 56 10.30 0.56 -2.42
N ARG A 57 10.22 -0.77 -2.22
CA ARG A 57 11.16 -1.56 -1.42
C ARG A 57 12.49 -1.82 -2.13
N GLY A 58 12.49 -1.81 -3.47
CA GLY A 58 13.65 -2.15 -4.31
C GLY A 58 14.03 -3.63 -4.28
N LYS A 59 13.14 -4.51 -3.77
CA LYS A 59 13.32 -5.97 -3.72
C LYS A 59 11.97 -6.67 -3.81
N CYS A 60 11.96 -7.86 -4.38
CA CYS A 60 10.74 -8.67 -4.48
C CYS A 60 10.11 -8.92 -3.10
N LEU A 61 8.78 -9.00 -3.09
CA LEU A 61 8.04 -9.38 -1.89
C LEU A 61 8.21 -10.87 -1.62
N ASP A 62 8.24 -11.23 -0.34
CA ASP A 62 8.19 -12.64 0.05
C ASP A 62 6.75 -13.13 -0.09
N VAL A 63 6.52 -14.14 -0.92
CA VAL A 63 5.18 -14.73 -1.10
C VAL A 63 4.62 -15.24 0.24
N ALA A 64 5.48 -15.67 1.18
CA ALA A 64 5.03 -16.09 2.51
C ALA A 64 4.44 -14.94 3.35
N SER A 65 4.76 -13.67 3.03
CA SER A 65 4.17 -12.49 3.67
C SER A 65 2.80 -12.11 3.10
N LEU A 66 2.39 -12.69 1.96
CA LEU A 66 1.06 -12.49 1.37
C LEU A 66 0.02 -13.30 2.15
N ARG A 67 -0.49 -12.69 3.22
CA ARG A 67 -1.57 -13.25 4.06
C ARG A 67 -2.92 -12.57 3.77
N PRO A 68 -4.05 -13.24 4.03
CA PRO A 68 -5.34 -12.57 3.98
C PRO A 68 -5.36 -11.32 4.88
N GLY A 69 -5.79 -10.19 4.33
CA GLY A 69 -5.91 -8.93 5.09
C GLY A 69 -4.68 -8.03 5.09
N VAL A 70 -3.55 -8.41 4.48
CA VAL A 70 -2.37 -7.52 4.38
C VAL A 70 -2.63 -6.24 3.58
N PHE A 71 -3.64 -6.26 2.71
CA PHE A 71 -4.11 -5.10 1.95
C PHE A 71 -5.37 -4.47 2.55
N ARG A 72 -5.61 -4.66 3.86
CA ARG A 72 -6.75 -4.04 4.52
C ARG A 72 -6.65 -2.52 4.46
N ASP A 73 -5.50 -1.97 4.78
CA ASP A 73 -5.24 -0.54 4.95
C ASP A 73 -3.73 -0.25 4.72
N ILE A 74 -3.39 1.02 4.53
CA ILE A 74 -2.00 1.43 4.20
C ILE A 74 -1.05 1.11 5.36
N ASP A 75 -1.50 1.27 6.61
CA ASP A 75 -0.70 0.97 7.78
C ASP A 75 -0.26 -0.50 7.81
N THR A 76 -1.20 -1.42 7.55
CA THR A 76 -0.91 -2.85 7.45
C THR A 76 0.07 -3.15 6.31
N VAL A 77 -0.10 -2.53 5.15
CA VAL A 77 0.82 -2.68 4.00
C VAL A 77 2.23 -2.20 4.38
N TYR A 78 2.34 -1.02 4.99
CA TYR A 78 3.61 -0.46 5.42
C TYR A 78 4.31 -1.37 6.45
N ALA A 79 3.61 -1.75 7.51
CA ALA A 79 4.14 -2.61 8.56
C ALA A 79 4.57 -3.99 8.05
N THR A 80 3.84 -4.56 7.08
CA THR A 80 4.12 -5.90 6.56
C THR A 80 5.30 -5.92 5.58
N PHE A 81 5.43 -4.90 4.73
CA PHE A 81 6.33 -4.97 3.59
C PHE A 81 7.49 -3.96 3.61
N LEU A 82 7.34 -2.84 4.32
CA LEU A 82 8.19 -1.66 4.19
C LEU A 82 8.86 -1.22 5.51
N ALA A 83 8.42 -1.73 6.66
CA ALA A 83 9.04 -1.44 7.96
C ALA A 83 10.43 -2.09 8.16
N ASP A 84 10.75 -3.17 7.44
CA ASP A 84 11.99 -3.97 7.59
C ASP A 84 13.19 -3.37 6.83
N GLY A 85 13.34 -2.04 6.87
CA GLY A 85 14.30 -1.27 6.04
C GLY A 85 15.10 -0.20 6.78
N GLU A 86 15.08 -0.17 8.12
CA GLU A 86 15.94 0.68 8.95
C GLU A 86 17.29 0.02 9.28
#